data_AF-A0A658BMZ6-F1
#
_entry.id   AF-A0A658BMZ6-F1
#
_cell.length_a   1.000
_cell.length_b   1.000
_cell.length_c   1.000
_cell.angle_alpha   90.00
_cell.angle_beta   90.00
_cell.angle_gamma   90.00
#
_symmetry.space_group_name_H-M   'P 1'
#
loop_
_entity.id
_entity.type
_entity.pdbx_description
1 polymer ?
#
loop_
_entity_poly.entity_id
_entity_poly.type
_entity_poly.pdbx_seq_one_letter_code
_entity_poly.pdbx_strand_id
1 'polypeptide(L)'
;MSNEDEPGLAEQAYEKAVRYELDYGCCPQCVLATVQETVGIVDDATIKASHGLSGGGGLMAQGACGALTGGLMALSAKYGRDRDKLDKGRYINNFRKSRELVERFRQEFGGITCEELQKQFTGRTYDMWNAAEYQAFSDARGKKCAHATGTVTRWVVEMMK
;
A
#
# COMPACT_ATOMS: atom_id res chain seq x y z
N MET A 1 -34.96 -5.84 11.08
CA MET A 1 -33.79 -5.71 11.97
C MET A 1 -32.61 -5.50 11.06
N SER A 2 -32.25 -4.23 10.84
CA SER A 2 -31.10 -3.82 10.04
C SER A 2 -29.82 -4.34 10.72
N ASN A 3 -28.99 -5.07 9.97
CA ASN A 3 -27.64 -5.46 10.39
C ASN A 3 -26.82 -4.18 10.68
N GLU A 4 -26.71 -3.79 11.94
CA GLU A 4 -25.85 -2.70 12.40
C GLU A 4 -24.44 -3.17 12.80
N ASP A 5 -24.14 -4.47 12.68
CA ASP A 5 -22.89 -5.07 13.16
C ASP A 5 -21.90 -5.53 12.07
N GLU A 6 -22.22 -5.36 10.79
CA GLU A 6 -21.28 -5.74 9.72
C GLU A 6 -20.41 -4.55 9.30
N PRO A 7 -19.09 -4.54 9.58
CA PRO A 7 -18.21 -3.47 9.15
C PRO A 7 -18.30 -3.34 7.63
N GLY A 8 -18.41 -2.10 7.13
CA GLY A 8 -18.48 -1.85 5.69
C GLY A 8 -17.27 -2.44 4.97
N LEU A 9 -17.41 -2.82 3.69
CA LEU A 9 -16.36 -3.47 2.88
C LEU A 9 -14.96 -2.85 3.01
N ALA A 10 -14.87 -1.52 3.15
CA ALA A 10 -13.60 -0.81 3.28
C ALA A 10 -12.92 -1.06 4.64
N GLU A 11 -13.69 -1.22 5.71
CA GLU A 11 -13.18 -1.58 7.04
C GLU A 11 -12.79 -3.06 7.09
N GLN A 12 -13.56 -3.95 6.46
CA GLN A 12 -13.14 -5.35 6.29
C GLN A 12 -11.81 -5.46 5.52
N ALA A 13 -11.63 -4.61 4.50
CA ALA A 13 -10.38 -4.52 3.75
C ALA A 13 -9.23 -3.97 4.61
N TYR A 14 -9.49 -3.00 5.49
CA TYR A 14 -8.51 -2.51 6.47
C TYR A 14 -8.00 -3.66 7.35
N GLU A 15 -8.92 -4.37 8.02
CA GLU A 15 -8.59 -5.42 8.98
C GLU A 15 -7.82 -6.56 8.31
N LYS A 16 -8.24 -6.97 7.11
CA LYS A 16 -7.58 -8.03 6.34
C LYS A 16 -6.16 -7.61 5.94
N ALA A 17 -5.98 -6.40 5.43
CA ALA A 17 -4.66 -5.92 5.04
C ALA A 17 -3.70 -5.74 6.23
N VAL A 18 -4.21 -5.29 7.39
CA VAL A 18 -3.43 -5.26 8.64
C VAL A 18 -2.95 -6.67 8.99
N ARG A 19 -3.85 -7.65 8.96
CA ARG A 19 -3.50 -9.04 9.25
C ARG A 19 -2.46 -9.59 8.28
N TYR A 20 -2.64 -9.36 6.98
CA TYR A 20 -1.71 -9.85 5.97
C TYR A 20 -0.31 -9.27 6.14
N GLU A 21 -0.20 -7.99 6.45
CA GLU A 21 1.11 -7.37 6.70
C GLU A 21 1.79 -7.93 7.96
N LEU A 22 1.02 -8.28 8.99
CA LEU A 22 1.57 -8.91 10.21
C LEU A 22 1.98 -10.37 9.97
N ASP A 23 1.20 -11.12 9.20
CA ASP A 23 1.42 -12.56 8.96
C ASP A 23 2.49 -12.82 7.88
N TYR A 24 2.55 -11.98 6.84
CA TYR A 24 3.36 -12.23 5.64
C TYR A 24 4.39 -11.12 5.34
N GLY A 25 4.15 -9.90 5.83
CA GLY A 25 4.91 -8.72 5.43
C GLY A 25 4.77 -8.39 3.94
N CYS A 26 5.64 -7.51 3.44
CA CYS A 26 5.62 -7.02 2.05
C CYS A 26 4.35 -6.21 1.73
N CYS A 27 4.32 -4.97 2.25
CA CYS A 27 3.20 -4.03 2.14
C CYS A 27 2.52 -3.96 0.77
N PRO A 28 3.22 -3.82 -0.38
CA PRO A 28 2.55 -3.65 -1.66
C PRO A 28 1.76 -4.90 -2.07
N GLN A 29 2.25 -6.08 -1.70
CA GLN A 29 1.56 -7.33 -1.97
C GLN A 29 0.33 -7.49 -1.07
N CYS A 30 0.44 -7.16 0.21
CA CYS A 30 -0.69 -7.23 1.14
C CYS A 30 -1.85 -6.30 0.73
N VAL A 31 -1.54 -5.07 0.30
CA VAL A 31 -2.57 -4.16 -0.25
C VAL A 31 -3.23 -4.78 -1.47
N LEU A 32 -2.45 -5.23 -2.46
CA LEU A 32 -2.97 -5.73 -3.73
C LEU A 32 -3.76 -7.04 -3.58
N ALA A 33 -3.29 -7.98 -2.77
CA ALA A 33 -4.00 -9.21 -2.46
C ALA A 33 -5.35 -8.92 -1.76
N THR A 34 -5.35 -7.98 -0.81
CA THR A 34 -6.60 -7.60 -0.14
C THR A 34 -7.58 -6.91 -1.10
N VAL A 35 -7.08 -6.05 -1.99
CA VAL A 35 -7.92 -5.42 -3.03
C VAL A 35 -8.45 -6.44 -4.04
N GLN A 36 -7.64 -7.43 -4.42
CA GLN A 36 -8.09 -8.55 -5.26
C GLN A 36 -9.28 -9.27 -4.61
N GLU A 37 -9.15 -9.66 -3.34
CA GLU A 37 -10.20 -10.41 -2.64
C GLU A 37 -11.47 -9.59 -2.32
N THR A 38 -11.39 -8.27 -2.33
CA THR A 38 -12.51 -7.38 -1.98
C THR A 38 -13.19 -6.76 -3.18
N VAL A 39 -12.44 -6.37 -4.22
CA VAL A 39 -12.95 -5.63 -5.39
C VAL A 39 -12.75 -6.40 -6.70
N GLY A 40 -11.86 -7.40 -6.76
CA GLY A 40 -11.72 -8.31 -7.90
C GLY A 40 -11.03 -7.74 -9.15
N ILE A 41 -10.37 -6.58 -9.06
CA ILE A 41 -9.75 -5.90 -10.22
C ILE A 41 -8.24 -6.15 -10.38
N VAL A 42 -7.60 -6.78 -9.40
CA VAL A 42 -6.16 -7.04 -9.38
C VAL A 42 -5.91 -8.51 -9.69
N ASP A 43 -4.98 -8.80 -10.60
CA ASP A 43 -4.55 -10.16 -10.92
C ASP A 43 -3.29 -10.59 -10.16
N ASP A 44 -3.02 -11.89 -10.13
CA ASP A 44 -1.87 -12.48 -9.43
C ASP A 44 -0.54 -11.98 -10.00
N ALA A 45 -0.49 -11.70 -11.30
CA ALA A 45 0.70 -11.17 -11.96
C ALA A 45 1.06 -9.77 -11.42
N THR A 46 0.05 -8.92 -11.19
CA THR A 46 0.22 -7.59 -10.60
C THR A 46 0.70 -7.69 -9.14
N ILE A 47 0.13 -8.62 -8.34
CA ILE A 47 0.58 -8.88 -6.97
C ILE A 47 2.04 -9.36 -6.97
N LYS A 48 2.41 -10.28 -7.87
CA LYS A 48 3.78 -10.79 -7.96
C LYS A 48 4.78 -9.71 -8.36
N ALA A 49 4.42 -8.88 -9.34
CA ALA A 49 5.28 -7.81 -9.86
C ALA A 49 5.55 -6.70 -8.81
N SER A 50 4.66 -6.52 -7.84
CA SER A 50 4.81 -5.48 -6.81
C SER A 50 5.82 -5.83 -5.70
N HIS A 51 6.24 -7.10 -5.59
CA HIS A 51 7.12 -7.58 -4.50
C HIS A 51 8.39 -6.73 -4.35
N GLY A 52 9.02 -6.39 -5.48
CA GLY A 52 10.24 -5.56 -5.52
C GLY A 52 10.04 -4.09 -5.18
N LEU A 53 8.83 -3.66 -4.77
CA LEU A 53 8.53 -2.31 -4.30
C LEU A 53 8.55 -2.21 -2.76
N SER A 54 8.69 -3.33 -2.05
CA SER A 54 8.71 -3.37 -0.58
C SER A 54 9.86 -2.58 0.01
N GLY A 55 9.72 -2.00 1.20
CA GLY A 55 10.82 -1.25 1.82
C GLY A 55 11.38 -0.11 0.95
N GLY A 56 10.53 0.52 0.14
CA GLY A 56 10.96 1.57 -0.79
C GLY A 56 11.64 1.03 -2.06
N GLY A 57 11.46 -0.26 -2.40
CA GLY A 57 12.01 -0.89 -3.59
C GLY A 57 12.75 -2.20 -3.31
N GLY A 58 14.01 -2.29 -3.70
CA GLY A 58 14.88 -3.39 -3.27
C GLY A 58 15.28 -3.27 -1.80
N LEU A 59 14.32 -3.01 -0.89
CA LEU A 59 14.57 -2.73 0.52
C LEU A 59 15.55 -1.55 0.75
N MET A 60 15.58 -0.60 -0.17
CA MET A 60 16.55 0.50 -0.13
C MET A 60 16.14 1.65 0.80
N ALA A 61 14.87 1.72 1.17
CA ALA A 61 14.21 2.79 1.94
C ALA A 61 13.93 4.09 1.16
N GLN A 62 14.75 4.51 0.18
CA GLN A 62 14.61 5.85 -0.44
C GLN A 62 13.42 5.99 -1.41
N GLY A 63 12.80 4.89 -1.84
CA GLY A 63 11.61 4.93 -2.70
C GLY A 63 10.30 5.11 -1.93
N ALA A 64 9.20 5.26 -2.67
CA ALA A 64 7.86 5.35 -2.12
C ALA A 64 7.51 4.13 -1.26
N CYS A 65 6.78 4.34 -0.16
CA CYS A 65 6.37 3.27 0.75
C CYS A 65 5.66 2.14 0.01
N GLY A 66 5.91 0.90 0.43
CA GLY A 66 5.27 -0.28 -0.12
C GLY A 66 3.74 -0.23 -0.07
N ALA A 67 3.15 0.23 1.05
CA ALA A 67 1.69 0.37 1.15
C ALA A 67 1.15 1.35 0.10
N LEU A 68 1.79 2.53 -0.02
CA LEU A 68 1.42 3.54 -0.99
C LEU A 68 1.54 3.03 -2.44
N THR A 69 2.66 2.39 -2.78
CA THR A 69 2.87 1.85 -4.14
C THR A 69 1.87 0.74 -4.47
N GLY A 70 1.52 -0.13 -3.52
CA GLY A 70 0.45 -1.10 -3.68
C GLY A 70 -0.90 -0.44 -3.98
N GLY A 71 -1.25 0.62 -3.26
CA GLY A 71 -2.49 1.37 -3.52
C GLY A 71 -2.50 2.11 -4.87
N LEU A 72 -1.36 2.68 -5.27
CA LEU A 72 -1.19 3.30 -6.59
C LEU A 72 -1.34 2.27 -7.73
N MET A 73 -0.79 1.07 -7.54
CA MET A 73 -0.95 -0.04 -8.48
C MET A 73 -2.41 -0.50 -8.55
N ALA A 74 -3.10 -0.63 -7.42
CA ALA A 74 -4.50 -1.00 -7.36
C ALA A 74 -5.40 -0.01 -8.14
N LEU A 75 -5.23 1.30 -7.89
CA LEU A 75 -5.95 2.33 -8.65
C LEU A 75 -5.62 2.26 -10.15
N SER A 76 -4.35 2.00 -10.49
CA SER A 76 -3.90 1.89 -11.88
C SER A 76 -4.43 0.63 -12.58
N ALA A 77 -4.69 -0.46 -11.85
CA ALA A 77 -5.33 -1.65 -12.40
C ALA A 77 -6.78 -1.37 -12.86
N LYS A 78 -7.47 -0.40 -12.22
CA LYS A 78 -8.82 0.02 -12.62
C LYS A 78 -8.86 1.18 -13.62
N TYR A 79 -7.99 2.19 -13.45
CA TYR A 79 -8.09 3.46 -14.18
C TYR A 79 -6.90 3.75 -15.09
N GLY A 80 -5.87 2.90 -15.07
CA GLY A 80 -4.66 3.03 -15.86
C GLY A 80 -4.88 2.74 -17.34
N ARG A 81 -3.76 2.73 -18.07
CA ARG A 81 -3.73 2.48 -19.51
C ARG A 81 -3.45 1.03 -19.80
N ASP A 82 -4.26 0.44 -20.67
CA ASP A 82 -3.92 -0.80 -21.34
C ASP A 82 -2.72 -0.61 -22.29
N ARG A 83 -2.02 -1.70 -22.58
CA ARG A 83 -0.80 -1.71 -23.40
C ARG A 83 -1.02 -1.16 -24.82
N ASP A 84 -2.19 -1.39 -25.40
CA ASP A 84 -2.61 -0.95 -26.73
C ASP A 84 -3.09 0.52 -26.76
N LYS A 85 -3.06 1.20 -25.61
CA LYS A 85 -3.49 2.61 -25.47
C LYS A 85 -2.41 3.53 -24.91
N LEU A 86 -1.15 3.08 -24.88
CA LEU A 86 -0.03 3.88 -24.37
C LEU A 86 0.19 5.18 -25.18
N ASP A 87 -0.18 5.18 -26.45
CA ASP A 87 -0.18 6.32 -27.38
C ASP A 87 -1.42 7.23 -27.25
N LYS A 88 -2.50 6.76 -26.61
CA LYS A 88 -3.80 7.46 -26.53
C LYS A 88 -3.87 8.54 -25.43
N GLY A 89 -2.76 9.24 -25.20
CA GLY A 89 -2.66 10.34 -24.24
C GLY A 89 -2.39 9.90 -22.80
N ARG A 90 -2.56 10.85 -21.86
CA ARG A 90 -1.98 10.75 -20.51
C ARG A 90 -2.85 10.05 -19.47
N TYR A 91 -4.13 9.79 -19.72
CA TYR A 91 -5.03 9.13 -18.75
C TYR A 91 -5.05 9.84 -17.38
N ILE A 92 -5.30 11.15 -17.44
CA ILE A 92 -5.23 12.06 -16.30
C ILE A 92 -6.12 11.62 -15.13
N ASN A 93 -7.21 10.88 -15.38
CA ASN A 93 -8.07 10.37 -14.31
C ASN A 93 -7.31 9.46 -13.31
N ASN A 94 -6.46 8.55 -13.79
CA ASN A 94 -5.63 7.72 -12.91
C ASN A 94 -4.70 8.58 -12.05
N PHE A 95 -4.07 9.58 -12.67
CA PHE A 95 -3.16 10.50 -11.98
C PHE A 95 -3.87 11.38 -10.95
N ARG A 96 -5.13 11.80 -11.19
CA ARG A 96 -5.92 12.55 -10.20
C ARG A 96 -6.20 11.71 -8.96
N LYS A 97 -6.66 10.47 -9.13
CA LYS A 97 -6.89 9.53 -8.02
C LYS A 97 -5.58 9.18 -7.30
N SER A 98 -4.51 8.92 -8.06
CA SER A 98 -3.19 8.66 -7.50
C SER A 98 -2.67 9.82 -6.67
N ARG A 99 -2.83 11.06 -7.17
CA ARG A 99 -2.43 12.28 -6.45
C ARG A 99 -3.21 12.41 -5.14
N GLU A 100 -4.52 12.21 -5.16
CA GLU A 100 -5.35 12.23 -3.95
C GLU A 100 -4.86 11.21 -2.92
N LEU A 101 -4.56 9.97 -3.33
CA LEU A 101 -4.02 8.95 -2.42
C LEU A 101 -2.66 9.37 -1.83
N VAL A 102 -1.75 9.91 -2.65
CA VAL A 102 -0.44 10.39 -2.18
C VAL A 102 -0.59 11.55 -1.19
N GLU A 103 -1.51 12.48 -1.43
CA GLU A 103 -1.77 13.61 -0.54
C GLU A 103 -2.35 13.14 0.80
N ARG A 104 -3.35 12.24 0.79
CA ARG A 104 -3.89 11.62 2.01
C ARG A 104 -2.80 10.86 2.78
N PHE A 105 -1.99 10.06 2.09
CA PHE A 105 -0.90 9.30 2.70
C PHE A 105 0.13 10.20 3.37
N ARG A 106 0.55 11.27 2.69
CA ARG A 106 1.48 12.25 3.26
C ARG A 106 0.92 12.92 4.51
N GLN A 107 -0.36 13.30 4.48
CA GLN A 107 -1.01 13.95 5.62
C GLN A 107 -1.10 13.03 6.84
N GLU A 108 -1.44 11.76 6.62
CA GLU A 108 -1.59 10.77 7.70
C GLU A 108 -0.24 10.32 8.29
N PHE A 109 0.74 10.02 7.44
CA PHE A 109 1.99 9.37 7.87
C PHE A 109 3.19 10.31 7.93
N GLY A 110 3.04 11.59 7.55
CA GLY A 110 4.10 12.59 7.59
C GLY A 110 5.21 12.40 6.54
N GLY A 111 4.98 11.57 5.53
CA GLY A 111 5.93 11.25 4.47
C GLY A 111 5.32 10.33 3.41
N ILE A 112 6.06 10.08 2.33
CA ILE A 112 5.67 9.16 1.26
C ILE A 112 6.72 8.08 0.99
N THR A 113 7.97 8.28 1.40
CA THR A 113 9.04 7.28 1.23
C THR A 113 9.07 6.30 2.39
N CYS A 114 9.62 5.10 2.15
CA CYS A 114 9.78 4.15 3.24
C CYS A 114 10.77 4.68 4.31
N GLU A 115 11.79 5.42 3.89
CA GLU A 115 12.75 6.07 4.78
C GLU A 115 12.08 7.11 5.69
N GLU A 116 11.23 7.98 5.14
CA GLU A 116 10.45 8.94 5.93
C GLU A 116 9.58 8.20 6.94
N LEU A 117 8.89 7.14 6.52
CA LEU A 117 8.06 6.35 7.42
C LEU A 117 8.89 5.64 8.50
N GLN A 118 10.09 5.12 8.21
CA GLN A 118 10.99 4.57 9.24
C GLN A 118 11.30 5.63 10.32
N LYS A 119 11.64 6.86 9.90
CA LYS A 119 11.90 7.99 10.81
C LYS A 119 10.66 8.35 11.62
N GLN A 120 9.50 8.49 10.98
CA GLN A 120 8.24 8.82 11.66
C GLN A 120 7.80 7.72 12.64
N PHE A 121 8.04 6.46 12.30
CA PHE A 121 7.59 5.32 13.09
C PHE A 121 8.53 4.98 14.23
N THR A 122 9.83 5.24 14.09
CA THR A 122 10.84 4.71 15.03
C THR A 122 11.88 5.72 15.48
N GLY A 123 11.92 6.92 14.89
CA GLY A 123 12.90 7.97 15.17
C GLY A 123 14.21 7.88 14.39
N ARG A 124 14.43 6.83 13.59
CA ARG A 124 15.65 6.70 12.75
C ARG A 124 15.40 5.88 11.47
N THR A 125 16.43 5.78 10.65
CA THR A 125 16.47 4.90 9.47
C THR A 125 17.28 3.63 9.73
N TYR A 126 17.12 2.65 8.86
CA TYR A 126 17.74 1.33 8.95
C TYR A 126 18.22 0.87 7.58
N ASP A 127 19.38 0.22 7.56
CA ASP A 127 19.80 -0.59 6.42
C ASP A 127 19.07 -1.94 6.47
N MET A 128 18.07 -2.11 5.62
CA MET A 128 17.28 -3.35 5.58
C MET A 128 18.01 -4.53 4.94
N TRP A 129 19.20 -4.33 4.36
CA TRP A 129 20.10 -5.42 3.93
C TRP A 129 21.00 -5.94 5.06
N ASN A 130 21.14 -5.17 6.14
CA ASN A 130 21.78 -5.65 7.36
C ASN A 130 20.73 -6.37 8.23
N ALA A 131 20.92 -7.66 8.47
CA ALA A 131 19.96 -8.48 9.21
C ALA A 131 19.66 -7.98 10.63
N ALA A 132 20.66 -7.45 11.34
CA ALA A 132 20.47 -6.91 12.69
C ALA A 132 19.67 -5.61 12.66
N GLU A 133 19.91 -4.75 11.68
CA GLU A 133 19.13 -3.53 11.49
C GLU A 133 17.71 -3.82 11.00
N TYR A 134 17.51 -4.80 10.12
CA TYR A 134 16.18 -5.26 9.71
C TYR A 134 15.36 -5.75 10.91
N GLN A 135 15.96 -6.57 11.78
CA GLN A 135 15.30 -7.02 13.00
C GLN A 135 14.98 -5.85 13.94
N ALA A 136 15.95 -4.96 14.17
CA ALA A 136 15.73 -3.77 14.99
C ALA A 136 14.59 -2.88 14.45
N PHE A 137 14.48 -2.74 13.13
CA PHE A 137 13.36 -2.05 12.50
C PHE A 137 12.04 -2.79 12.73
N SER A 138 12.05 -4.12 12.55
CA SER A 138 10.86 -4.96 12.75
C SER A 138 10.29 -4.84 14.17
N ASP A 139 11.16 -4.81 15.17
CA ASP A 139 10.76 -4.65 16.57
C ASP A 139 10.28 -3.22 16.84
N ALA A 140 11.05 -2.22 16.40
CA ALA A 140 10.75 -0.82 16.67
C ALA A 140 9.49 -0.29 15.97
N ARG A 141 9.19 -0.78 14.75
CA ARG A 141 8.02 -0.34 13.99
C ARG A 141 6.71 -0.88 14.56
N GLY A 142 6.75 -1.99 15.31
CA GLY A 142 5.57 -2.69 15.80
C GLY A 142 4.53 -2.90 14.69
N LYS A 143 3.30 -2.40 14.92
CA LYS A 143 2.19 -2.52 13.95
C LYS A 143 2.07 -1.36 12.96
N LYS A 144 3.00 -0.40 12.94
CA LYS A 144 2.84 0.85 12.17
C LYS A 144 2.83 0.61 10.65
N CYS A 145 3.65 -0.30 10.12
CA CYS A 145 3.58 -0.71 8.71
C CYS A 145 2.27 -1.44 8.38
N ALA A 146 1.78 -2.29 9.29
CA ALA A 146 0.48 -2.94 9.13
C ALA A 146 -0.68 -1.94 9.12
N HIS A 147 -0.64 -0.95 10.00
CA HIS A 147 -1.59 0.15 10.00
C HIS A 147 -1.55 0.94 8.69
N ALA A 148 -0.37 1.29 8.17
CA ALA A 148 -0.24 1.96 6.88
C ALA A 148 -0.82 1.14 5.71
N THR A 149 -0.56 -0.16 5.68
CA THR A 149 -1.11 -1.11 4.69
C THR A 149 -2.65 -1.18 4.79
N GLY A 150 -3.20 -1.33 5.99
CA GLY A 150 -4.64 -1.31 6.23
C GLY A 150 -5.30 -0.02 5.77
N THR A 151 -4.75 1.12 6.21
CA THR A 151 -5.30 2.46 5.92
C THR A 151 -5.31 2.74 4.42
N VAL A 152 -4.22 2.43 3.70
CA VAL A 152 -4.19 2.58 2.25
C VAL A 152 -5.21 1.67 1.57
N THR A 153 -5.33 0.42 2.01
CA THR A 153 -6.29 -0.52 1.43
C THR A 153 -7.73 -0.01 1.58
N ARG A 154 -8.09 0.47 2.77
CA ARG A 154 -9.40 1.09 3.03
C ARG A 154 -9.69 2.24 2.07
N TRP A 155 -8.77 3.21 1.97
CA TRP A 155 -8.94 4.35 1.08
C TRP A 155 -9.08 3.93 -0.38
N VAL A 156 -8.28 2.97 -0.83
CA VAL A 156 -8.36 2.46 -2.21
C VAL A 156 -9.75 1.85 -2.47
N VAL A 157 -10.27 1.03 -1.55
CA VAL A 157 -11.61 0.45 -1.66
C VAL A 157 -12.69 1.55 -1.68
N GLU A 158 -12.58 2.58 -0.86
CA GLU A 158 -13.48 3.75 -0.88
C GLU A 158 -13.42 4.51 -2.22
N MET A 159 -12.23 4.73 -2.75
CA MET A 159 -12.00 5.48 -4.00
C MET A 159 -12.40 4.73 -5.28
N MET A 160 -12.66 3.42 -5.14
CA MET A 160 -13.09 2.53 -6.23
C MET A 160 -14.61 2.33 -6.30
N LYS A 161 -15.37 2.73 -5.28
CA LYS A 161 -16.83 2.85 -5.37
C LYS A 161 -17.21 3.98 -6.33
#